data_AF-A0A821P273-F1
#
_entry.id   AF-A0A821P273-F1
#
_cell.length_a   1.000
_cell.length_b   1.000
_cell.length_c   1.000
_cell.angle_alpha   90.00
_cell.angle_beta   90.00
_cell.angle_gamma   90.00
#
_symmetry.space_group_name_H-M   'P 1'
#
loop_
_entity.id
_entity.type
_entity.pdbx_description
1 polymer ?
#
loop_
_entity_poly.entity_id
_entity_poly.type
_entity_poly.pdbx_seq_one_letter_code
_entity_poly.pdbx_strand_id
1 'polypeptide(L)'
;LLQQNGLEIVQILFKCIGGTSPHHLIEHLSLPLFTLSKTYFDWTICWVQQCLNDPNFPTPSASRHHRETLLKMLTAKHTSRSTFKDHITKFSLACRETISKENNS
;
A
#
# COMPACT_ATOMS: atom_id res chain seq x y z
N LEU A 1 9.25 20.19 0.82
CA LEU A 1 7.97 19.73 0.20
C LEU A 1 7.81 18.22 0.26
N LEU A 2 8.55 17.40 -0.50
CA LEU A 2 8.33 15.94 -0.48
C LEU A 2 8.67 15.27 0.87
N GLN A 3 9.72 15.74 1.55
CA GLN A 3 10.06 15.25 2.90
C GLN A 3 9.02 15.66 3.98
N GLN A 4 8.28 16.77 3.74
CA GLN A 4 7.28 17.30 4.67
C GLN A 4 5.90 16.64 4.46
N ASN A 5 5.55 16.32 3.21
CA ASN A 5 4.22 15.81 2.85
C ASN A 5 4.26 14.34 2.37
N GLY A 6 5.42 13.71 2.32
CA GLY A 6 5.60 12.36 1.77
C GLY A 6 4.83 11.29 2.53
N LEU A 7 4.75 11.41 3.85
CA LEU A 7 3.91 10.56 4.69
C LEU A 7 2.43 10.66 4.30
N GLU A 8 1.92 11.89 4.15
CA GLU A 8 0.51 12.14 3.79
C GLU A 8 0.19 11.59 2.39
N ILE A 9 1.10 11.75 1.43
CA ILE A 9 0.96 11.16 0.10
C ILE A 9 0.87 9.64 0.17
N VAL A 10 1.78 9.00 0.92
CA VAL A 10 1.77 7.54 1.11
C VAL A 10 0.48 7.09 1.79
N GLN A 11 0.00 7.82 2.80
CA GLN A 11 -1.28 7.55 3.46
C GLN A 11 -2.46 7.64 2.48
N ILE A 12 -2.54 8.70 1.67
CA ILE A 12 -3.60 8.85 0.67
C ILE A 12 -3.56 7.69 -0.32
N LEU A 13 -2.37 7.33 -0.84
CA LEU A 13 -2.21 6.20 -1.76
C LEU A 13 -2.70 4.89 -1.13
N PHE A 14 -2.33 4.60 0.12
CA PHE A 14 -2.79 3.39 0.80
C PHE A 14 -4.30 3.41 1.09
N LYS A 15 -4.91 4.55 1.43
CA LYS A 15 -6.37 4.66 1.57
C LYS A 15 -7.09 4.39 0.24
N CYS A 16 -6.57 4.93 -0.87
CA CYS A 16 -7.08 4.69 -2.21
C CYS A 16 -6.98 3.19 -2.58
N ILE A 17 -5.83 2.59 -2.30
CA ILE A 17 -5.57 1.16 -2.52
C ILE A 17 -6.49 0.28 -1.66
N GLY A 18 -6.68 0.65 -0.40
CA GLY A 18 -7.42 -0.14 0.60
C GLY A 18 -8.93 -0.20 0.38
N GLY A 19 -9.52 0.74 -0.35
CA GLY A 19 -10.97 0.71 -0.58
C GLY A 19 -11.59 1.95 -1.19
N THR A 20 -11.01 3.13 -0.95
CA THR A 20 -11.66 4.42 -1.26
C THR A 20 -11.67 4.79 -2.74
N SER A 21 -10.93 4.08 -3.59
CA SER A 21 -10.93 4.26 -5.04
C SER A 21 -11.48 3.03 -5.78
N PRO A 22 -12.04 3.18 -7.00
CA PRO A 22 -12.38 2.04 -7.85
C PRO A 22 -11.18 1.12 -8.14
N HIS A 23 -11.43 -0.19 -8.27
CA HIS A 23 -10.36 -1.19 -8.49
C HIS A 23 -9.54 -0.93 -9.78
N HIS A 24 -10.16 -0.39 -10.83
CA HIS A 24 -9.46 -0.06 -12.08
C HIS A 24 -8.41 1.05 -11.90
N LEU A 25 -8.49 1.87 -10.85
CA LEU A 25 -7.50 2.91 -10.55
C LEU A 25 -6.28 2.38 -9.79
N ILE A 26 -6.30 1.16 -9.27
CA ILE A 26 -5.21 0.59 -8.47
C ILE A 26 -3.91 0.50 -9.27
N GLU A 27 -4.00 0.20 -10.56
CA GLU A 27 -2.84 0.21 -11.45
C GLU A 27 -2.22 1.62 -11.56
N HIS A 28 -3.06 2.66 -11.69
CA HIS A 28 -2.60 4.05 -11.73
C HIS A 28 -2.00 4.50 -10.40
N LEU A 29 -2.51 4.01 -9.27
CA LEU A 29 -2.04 4.32 -7.92
C LEU A 29 -0.75 3.57 -7.53
N SER A 30 -0.50 2.41 -8.15
CA SER A 30 0.74 1.65 -7.93
C SER A 30 1.98 2.37 -8.50
N LEU A 31 1.81 3.14 -9.58
CA LEU A 31 2.89 3.84 -10.25
C LEU A 31 3.57 4.91 -9.37
N PRO A 32 2.86 5.88 -8.77
CA PRO A 32 3.49 6.87 -7.91
C PRO A 32 4.14 6.23 -6.68
N LEU A 33 3.55 5.19 -6.09
CA LEU A 33 4.14 4.47 -4.97
C LEU A 33 5.44 3.74 -5.36
N PHE A 34 5.45 3.11 -6.54
CA PHE A 34 6.66 2.48 -7.09
C PHE A 34 7.76 3.52 -7.33
N THR A 35 7.43 4.65 -7.95
CA THR A 35 8.39 5.74 -8.20
C THR A 35 8.96 6.27 -6.88
N LEU A 36 8.12 6.52 -5.88
CA LEU A 36 8.59 6.93 -4.54
C LEU A 36 9.56 5.90 -3.94
N SER A 37 9.22 4.61 -4.03
CA SER A 37 10.07 3.53 -3.52
C SER A 37 11.44 3.44 -4.20
N LYS A 38 11.56 3.88 -5.46
CA LYS A 38 12.82 3.86 -6.22
C LYS A 38 13.63 5.14 -6.05
N THR A 39 12.97 6.30 -5.99
CA THR A 39 13.65 7.60 -5.93
C THR A 39 14.01 8.00 -4.50
N TYR A 40 13.16 7.66 -3.53
CA TYR A 40 13.31 8.04 -2.12
C TYR A 40 13.15 6.81 -1.22
N PHE A 41 13.98 5.79 -1.45
CA PHE A 41 13.84 4.48 -0.83
C PHE A 41 13.76 4.56 0.71
N ASP A 42 14.75 5.14 1.37
CA ASP A 42 14.82 5.18 2.84
C ASP A 42 13.62 5.89 3.47
N TRP A 43 13.20 7.00 2.88
CA TRP A 43 12.03 7.75 3.33
C TRP A 43 10.72 7.01 3.06
N THR A 44 10.59 6.38 1.89
CA THR A 44 9.40 5.62 1.53
C THR A 44 9.22 4.41 2.43
N ILE A 45 10.29 3.69 2.75
CA ILE A 45 10.25 2.57 3.70
C ILE A 45 9.81 3.06 5.08
N CYS A 46 10.37 4.16 5.57
CA CYS A 46 9.99 4.76 6.84
C CYS A 46 8.48 5.14 6.86
N TRP A 47 7.99 5.83 5.83
CA TRP A 47 6.59 6.23 5.74
C TRP A 47 5.64 5.03 5.61
N VAL A 48 6.01 4.02 4.83
CA VAL A 48 5.23 2.78 4.71
C VAL A 48 5.17 2.05 6.04
N GLN A 49 6.28 1.93 6.77
CA GLN A 49 6.29 1.33 8.10
C GLN A 49 5.40 2.08 9.09
N GLN A 50 5.45 3.42 9.08
CA GLN A 50 4.57 4.25 9.91
C GLN A 50 3.09 4.01 9.59
N CYS A 51 2.73 3.92 8.31
CA CYS A 51 1.38 3.61 7.88
C CYS A 51 0.93 2.21 8.31
N LEU A 52 1.78 1.20 8.13
CA LEU A 52 1.43 -0.21 8.42
C LEU A 52 1.45 -0.56 9.91
N ASN A 53 2.16 0.22 10.73
CA ASN A 53 2.16 0.09 12.20
C ASN A 53 0.85 0.53 12.84
N ASP A 54 0.03 1.34 12.15
CA ASP A 54 -1.32 1.65 12.62
C ASP A 54 -2.23 0.43 12.39
N PRO A 55 -2.75 -0.22 13.45
CA PRO A 55 -3.59 -1.42 13.32
C PRO A 55 -4.87 -1.15 12.51
N ASN A 56 -5.35 0.10 12.45
CA ASN A 56 -6.58 0.47 11.75
C ASN A 56 -6.34 0.88 10.28
N PHE A 57 -5.10 0.87 9.82
CA PHE A 57 -4.71 1.41 8.52
C PHE A 57 -4.15 0.33 7.57
N PRO A 58 -4.47 0.36 6.26
CA PRO A 58 -5.47 1.18 5.57
C PRO A 58 -6.92 0.72 5.79
N THR A 59 -7.09 -0.53 6.25
CA THR A 59 -8.32 -1.07 6.84
C THR A 59 -7.90 -1.96 8.02
N PRO A 60 -8.75 -2.13 9.06
CA PRO A 60 -8.50 -3.06 10.17
C PRO A 60 -8.18 -4.49 9.70
N SER A 61 -8.66 -4.79 8.49
CA SER A 61 -8.74 -6.12 7.90
C SER A 61 -7.50 -6.52 7.09
N ALA A 62 -6.59 -5.58 6.80
CA ALA A 62 -5.30 -5.91 6.22
C ALA A 62 -4.45 -6.67 7.26
N SER A 63 -4.50 -8.01 7.24
CA SER A 63 -3.73 -8.88 8.15
C SER A 63 -2.26 -8.47 8.21
N ARG A 64 -1.66 -8.58 9.40
CA ARG A 64 -0.22 -8.41 9.66
C ARG A 64 0.66 -9.08 8.60
N HIS A 65 0.23 -10.25 8.11
CA HIS A 65 0.91 -10.99 7.04
C HIS A 65 0.98 -10.23 5.71
N HIS A 66 -0.10 -9.58 5.30
CA HIS A 66 -0.15 -8.77 4.07
C HIS A 66 0.74 -7.53 4.19
N ARG A 67 0.78 -6.91 5.38
CA ARG A 67 1.62 -5.75 5.68
C ARG A 67 3.11 -6.10 5.61
N GLU A 68 3.51 -7.20 6.24
CA GLU A 68 4.89 -7.70 6.20
C GLU A 68 5.32 -8.11 4.79
N THR A 69 4.42 -8.72 4.01
CA THR A 69 4.68 -9.09 2.62
C THR A 69 4.91 -7.86 1.74
N LEU A 70 4.11 -6.81 1.93
CA LEU A 70 4.23 -5.56 1.19
C LEU A 70 5.55 -4.84 1.53
N LEU A 71 5.94 -4.82 2.81
CA LEU A 71 7.22 -4.26 3.24
C LEU A 71 8.41 -5.04 2.66
N LYS A 72 8.39 -6.37 2.72
CA LYS A 72 9.44 -7.22 2.12
C LYS A 72 9.59 -6.94 0.62
N MET A 73 8.49 -6.85 -0.10
CA MET A 73 8.47 -6.54 -1.54
C MET A 73 9.05 -5.16 -1.84
N LEU A 74 8.70 -4.14 -1.05
CA LEU A 74 9.23 -2.78 -1.20
C LEU A 74 10.74 -2.71 -0.94
N THR A 75 11.24 -3.46 0.04
CA THR A 75 12.67 -3.51 0.38
C THR A 75 13.52 -4.34 -0.58
N ALA A 76 12.90 -5.13 -1.47
CA ALA A 76 13.62 -5.99 -2.39
C ALA A 76 14.29 -5.16 -3.50
N LYS A 77 15.63 -5.28 -3.60
CA LYS A 77 16.48 -4.53 -4.55
C LYS A 77 16.00 -4.61 -6.01
N HIS A 78 15.42 -5.75 -6.41
CA HIS A 78 15.08 -6.05 -7.80
C HIS A 78 13.57 -6.14 -8.10
N THR A 79 12.71 -5.52 -7.29
CA THR A 79 11.28 -5.49 -7.61
C THR A 79 11.04 -4.72 -8.90
N SER A 80 10.55 -5.44 -9.93
CA SER A 80 10.13 -4.88 -11.20
C SER A 80 8.78 -4.16 -11.06
N ARG A 81 8.47 -3.26 -12.01
CA ARG A 81 7.19 -2.53 -11.99
C ARG A 81 5.98 -3.48 -12.11
N SER A 82 6.09 -4.55 -12.90
CA SER A 82 5.02 -5.54 -13.05
C SER A 82 4.81 -6.32 -11.76
N THR A 83 5.88 -6.81 -11.14
CA THR A 83 5.80 -7.50 -9.84
C THR A 83 5.24 -6.58 -8.76
N PHE A 84 5.69 -5.32 -8.71
CA PHE A 84 5.18 -4.32 -7.77
C PHE A 84 3.65 -4.16 -7.92
N LYS A 85 3.19 -4.01 -9.16
CA LYS A 85 1.76 -3.88 -9.48
C LYS A 85 0.98 -5.07 -8.95
N ASP A 86 1.42 -6.29 -9.25
CA ASP A 86 0.71 -7.52 -8.84
C ASP A 86 0.58 -7.62 -7.32
N HIS A 87 1.61 -7.22 -6.58
CA HIS A 87 1.56 -7.17 -5.12
C HIS A 87 0.59 -6.12 -4.59
N ILE A 88 0.56 -4.92 -5.18
CA ILE A 88 -0.40 -3.86 -4.80
C ILE A 88 -1.84 -4.27 -5.11
N THR A 89 -2.07 -4.93 -6.24
CA THR A 89 -3.39 -5.47 -6.61
C THR A 89 -3.85 -6.53 -5.61
N LYS A 90 -2.99 -7.50 -5.27
CA LYS A 90 -3.29 -8.52 -4.25
C LYS A 90 -3.56 -7.90 -2.89
N PHE A 91 -2.78 -6.90 -2.50
CA PHE A 91 -2.98 -6.16 -1.26
C PHE A 91 -4.32 -5.41 -1.26
N SER A 92 -4.69 -4.76 -2.37
CA SER A 92 -5.99 -4.09 -2.53
C SER A 92 -7.15 -5.07 -2.40
N LEU A 93 -7.05 -6.25 -3.02
CA LEU A 93 -8.06 -7.30 -2.90
C LEU A 93 -8.19 -7.77 -1.45
N ALA A 94 -7.09 -8.05 -0.75
CA ALA A 94 -7.13 -8.44 0.66
C ALA A 94 -7.79 -7.37 1.57
N CYS A 95 -7.59 -6.08 1.26
CA CYS A 95 -8.24 -4.99 1.99
C CYS A 95 -9.75 -4.90 1.71
N ARG A 96 -10.22 -5.37 0.54
CA ARG A 96 -11.63 -5.26 0.08
C ARG A 96 -12.46 -6.52 0.31
N GLU A 97 -11.89 -7.70 0.11
CA GLU A 97 -12.57 -9.00 0.29
C GLU A 97 -13.07 -9.19 1.74
N THR A 98 -12.45 -8.49 2.67
CA THR A 98 -12.83 -8.49 4.09
C THR A 98 -13.97 -7.51 4.40
N ILE A 99 -14.13 -6.41 3.63
CA ILE A 99 -15.29 -5.51 3.72
C ILE A 99 -16.59 -6.26 3.35
N SER A 100 -16.51 -7.26 2.47
CA SER A 100 -17.65 -8.11 2.12
C SER A 100 -18.00 -9.15 3.18
N LYS A 101 -17.10 -9.47 4.13
CA LYS A 101 -17.35 -10.42 5.22
C LYS A 101 -17.93 -9.76 6.47
N GLU A 102 -17.58 -8.51 6.77
CA GLU A 102 -18.17 -7.77 7.90
C GLU A 102 -19.63 -7.33 7.67
N ASN A 103 -20.10 -7.26 6.42
CA ASN A 103 -21.50 -6.93 6.12
C ASN A 103 -22.46 -8.15 6.13
N ASN A 104 -21.97 -9.34 6.46
CA ASN A 104 -22.74 -10.60 6.49
C ASN A 104 -22.63 -11.34 7.84
N SER A 105 -22.38 -10.63 8.94
CA SER A 105 -22.42 -11.20 10.31
C SER A 105 -23.23 -10.31 11.25
#